data_AF-A0AAW6XWX8-F1
#
_entry.id   AF-A0AAW6XWX8-F1
#
_cell.length_a   1.000
_cell.length_b   1.000
_cell.length_c   1.000
_cell.angle_alpha   90.00
_cell.angle_beta   90.00
_cell.angle_gamma   90.00
#
_symmetry.space_group_name_H-M   'P 1'
#
loop_
_entity.id
_entity.type
_entity.pdbx_description
1 polymer ?
#
loop_
_entity_poly.entity_id
_entity_poly.type
_entity_poly.pdbx_seq_one_letter_code
_entity_poly.pdbx_strand_id
1 'polypeptide(L)'
;MRTFGNSLSGPLVVILSSILFSWSHLHGLSVVDFVVYFGMGLIFASLHHYTKSIHYSIGEHIVWNSLSYIFYFLAFLLDLL
;
A
#
# COMPACT_ATOMS: atom_id res chain seq x y z
N MET A 1 15.32 -0.33 4.66
CA MET A 1 15.37 0.69 3.57
C MET A 1 16.63 1.55 3.53
N ARG A 2 17.71 1.23 4.28
CA ARG A 2 18.97 2.01 4.22
C ARG A 2 19.90 1.63 3.06
N THR A 3 19.72 0.45 2.45
CA THR A 3 20.62 -0.08 1.42
C THR A 3 20.37 0.48 0.01
N PHE A 4 19.11 0.74 -0.38
CA PHE A 4 18.78 1.26 -1.73
C PHE A 4 18.82 2.79 -1.85
N GLY A 5 18.64 3.51 -0.73
CA GLY A 5 18.50 4.98 -0.73
C GLY A 5 19.77 5.76 -1.09
N ASN A 6 20.94 5.12 -1.08
CA ASN A 6 22.22 5.78 -1.39
C ASN A 6 22.62 5.65 -2.88
N SER A 7 21.94 4.79 -3.66
CA SER A 7 22.32 4.49 -5.06
C SER A 7 21.24 4.82 -6.10
N LEU A 8 20.00 5.06 -5.68
CA LEU A 8 18.86 5.34 -6.56
C LEU A 8 18.19 6.65 -6.14
N SER A 9 17.68 7.41 -7.12
CA SER A 9 16.93 8.64 -6.84
C SER A 9 15.67 8.33 -6.02
N GLY A 10 15.27 9.25 -5.13
CA GLY A 10 14.14 9.07 -4.22
C GLY A 10 12.86 8.53 -4.88
N PRO A 11 12.42 9.09 -6.03
CA PRO A 11 11.25 8.60 -6.75
C PRO A 11 11.39 7.17 -7.31
N LEU A 12 12.58 6.79 -7.77
CA LEU A 12 12.83 5.43 -8.26
C LEU A 12 12.71 4.40 -7.14
N VAL A 13 13.19 4.73 -5.94
CA VAL A 13 13.04 3.86 -4.76
C VAL A 13 11.57 3.67 -4.40
N VAL A 14 10.75 4.73 -4.51
CA VAL A 14 9.31 4.64 -4.29
C VAL A 14 8.69 3.68 -5.30
N ILE A 15 8.89 3.91 -6.61
CA ILE A 15 8.31 3.08 -7.67
C ILE A 15 8.72 1.60 -7.53
N LEU A 16 10.01 1.32 -7.34
CA LEU A 16 10.50 -0.05 -7.16
C LEU A 16 9.88 -0.73 -5.94
N SER A 17 9.79 -0.02 -4.82
CA SER A 17 9.16 -0.55 -3.60
C SER A 17 7.68 -0.85 -3.84
N SER A 18 6.97 -0.01 -4.58
CA SER A 18 5.57 -0.19 -4.93
C SER A 18 5.35 -1.37 -5.88
N ILE A 19 6.24 -1.59 -6.85
CA ILE A 19 6.20 -2.78 -7.73
C ILE A 19 6.39 -4.04 -6.90
N LEU A 20 7.41 -4.08 -6.03
CA LEU A 20 7.67 -5.24 -5.17
C LEU A 20 6.52 -5.52 -4.21
N PHE A 21 5.95 -4.47 -3.63
CA PHE A 21 4.78 -4.56 -2.76
C PHE A 21 3.57 -5.10 -3.52
N SER A 22 3.31 -4.60 -4.73
CA SER A 22 2.21 -5.11 -5.54
C SER A 22 2.41 -6.57 -5.93
N TRP A 23 3.63 -6.95 -6.32
CA TRP A 23 3.95 -8.31 -6.73
C TRP A 23 3.74 -9.32 -5.61
N SER A 24 4.04 -8.95 -4.36
CA SER A 24 3.83 -9.85 -3.21
C SER A 24 2.35 -10.10 -2.88
N HIS A 25 1.44 -9.25 -3.37
CA HIS A 25 0.00 -9.35 -3.13
C HIS A 25 -0.77 -9.98 -4.31
N LEU A 26 -0.07 -10.37 -5.37
CA LEU A 26 -0.69 -11.06 -6.49
C LEU A 26 -0.94 -12.53 -6.14
N HIS A 27 -2.21 -12.89 -5.94
CA HIS A 27 -2.66 -14.29 -5.82
C HIS A 27 -2.83 -14.99 -7.19
N GLY A 28 -2.55 -14.27 -8.28
CA GLY A 28 -2.60 -14.72 -9.68
C GLY A 28 -2.15 -13.61 -10.63
N LEU A 29 -2.30 -13.80 -11.95
CA LEU A 29 -1.95 -12.79 -12.95
C LEU A 29 -3.10 -11.81 -13.21
N SER A 30 -3.64 -11.21 -12.15
CA SER A 30 -4.68 -10.18 -12.24
C SER A 30 -4.05 -8.80 -12.38
N VAL A 31 -4.25 -8.17 -13.54
CA VAL A 31 -3.77 -6.81 -13.82
C VAL A 31 -4.47 -5.79 -12.92
N VAL A 32 -5.74 -6.02 -12.58
CA VAL A 32 -6.51 -5.13 -11.70
C VAL A 32 -5.93 -5.13 -10.30
N ASP A 33 -5.65 -6.31 -9.75
CA ASP A 33 -5.05 -6.44 -8.42
C ASP A 33 -3.66 -5.80 -8.41
N PHE A 34 -2.88 -5.98 -9.48
CA PHE A 34 -1.59 -5.30 -9.62
C PHE A 34 -1.75 -3.78 -9.55
N VAL A 35 -2.67 -3.18 -10.31
CA VAL A 35 -2.84 -1.73 -10.33
C VAL A 35 -3.30 -1.20 -8.95
N VAL A 36 -4.21 -1.90 -8.28
CA VAL A 36 -4.70 -1.51 -6.94
C VAL A 36 -3.59 -1.59 -5.91
N TYR A 37 -2.87 -2.71 -5.82
CA TYR A 37 -1.79 -2.88 -4.85
C TYR A 37 -0.57 -2.02 -5.19
N PHE A 38 -0.29 -1.76 -6.46
CA PHE A 38 0.76 -0.83 -6.89
C PHE A 38 0.43 0.60 -6.44
N GLY A 39 -0.82 1.05 -6.63
CA GLY A 39 -1.29 2.35 -6.16
C GLY A 39 -1.13 2.52 -4.66
N MET A 40 -1.54 1.52 -3.88
CA MET A 40 -1.34 1.51 -2.42
C MET A 40 0.13 1.46 -2.04
N GLY A 41 0.93 0.66 -2.76
CA GLY A 41 2.37 0.59 -2.59
C GLY A 41 3.05 1.93 -2.85
N LEU A 42 2.53 2.78 -3.75
CA LEU A 42 3.03 4.13 -3.99
C LEU A 42 2.79 5.02 -2.77
N ILE A 43 1.59 4.97 -2.19
CA ILE A 43 1.25 5.72 -0.98
C ILE A 43 2.14 5.28 0.18
N PHE A 44 2.26 3.97 0.43
CA PHE A 44 3.08 3.43 1.51
C PHE A 44 4.56 3.83 1.37
N ALA A 45 5.13 3.65 0.17
CA ALA A 45 6.54 3.92 -0.08
C ALA A 45 6.85 5.42 -0.09
N SER A 46 5.95 6.26 -0.60
CA SER A 46 6.11 7.72 -0.55
C SER A 46 5.97 8.25 0.88
N LEU A 47 4.98 7.79 1.64
CA LEU A 47 4.81 8.15 3.06
C LEU A 47 6.05 7.79 3.87
N HIS A 48 6.62 6.60 3.65
CA HIS A 48 7.88 6.22 4.29
C HIS A 48 9.05 7.09 3.82
N HIS A 49 9.13 7.39 2.52
CA HIS A 49 10.19 8.21 1.95
C HIS A 49 10.22 9.62 2.54
N TYR A 50 9.05 10.23 2.75
CA TYR A 50 8.91 11.57 3.33
C TYR A 50 9.10 11.59 4.84
N THR A 51 8.45 10.66 5.57
CA THR A 51 8.49 10.65 7.04
C THR A 51 9.78 10.04 7.60
N LYS A 52 10.53 9.29 6.78
CA LYS A 52 11.71 8.50 7.18
C LYS A 52 11.44 7.55 8.36
N SER A 53 10.17 7.23 8.62
CA SER A 53 9.73 6.44 9.77
C SER A 53 8.81 5.32 9.31
N ILE A 54 9.02 4.14 9.89
CA ILE A 54 8.21 2.96 9.59
C ILE A 54 6.84 2.99 10.29
N HIS A 55 6.72 3.74 11.39
CA HIS A 55 5.51 3.78 12.21
C HIS A 55 4.30 4.32 11.45
N TYR A 56 4.50 5.37 10.63
CA TYR A 56 3.44 5.93 9.80
C TYR A 56 2.96 4.94 8.74
N SER A 57 3.88 4.21 8.13
CA SER A 57 3.55 3.18 7.14
C SER A 57 2.80 2.00 7.79
N ILE A 58 3.21 1.57 8.98
CA ILE A 58 2.47 0.54 9.74
C ILE A 58 1.04 1.03 10.06
N GLY A 59 0.89 2.27 10.52
CA GLY A 59 -0.42 2.86 10.79
C GLY A 59 -1.30 2.92 9.55
N GLU A 60 -0.75 3.34 8.41
CA GLU A 60 -1.45 3.36 7.13
C GLU A 60 -1.94 1.96 6.74
N HIS A 61 -1.11 0.93 6.90
CA HIS A 61 -1.49 -0.44 6.60
C HIS A 61 -2.64 -0.96 7.48
N ILE A 62 -2.61 -0.65 8.79
CA ILE A 62 -3.69 -1.02 9.72
C ILE A 62 -4.99 -0.33 9.34
N VAL A 63 -4.93 0.98 9.04
CA VAL A 63 -6.10 1.76 8.62
C VAL A 63 -6.68 1.22 7.33
N TRP A 64 -5.85 0.92 6.33
CA TRP A 64 -6.28 0.39 5.04
C TRP A 64 -7.02 -0.95 5.17
N ASN A 65 -6.47 -1.88 5.96
CA ASN A 65 -7.14 -3.14 6.22
C ASN A 65 -8.47 -2.94 6.95
N SER A 66 -8.49 -2.05 7.95
CA SER A 66 -9.69 -1.76 8.75
C SER A 66 -10.79 -1.08 7.94
N LEU A 67 -10.44 -0.18 7.02
CA LEU A 67 -11.40 0.52 6.16
C LEU A 67 -12.23 -0.45 5.31
N SER A 68 -11.59 -1.47 4.73
CA SER A 68 -12.30 -2.50 3.96
C SER A 68 -13.40 -3.15 4.80
N TYR A 69 -13.10 -3.53 6.05
CA TYR A 69 -14.09 -4.11 6.96
C TYR A 69 -15.21 -3.13 7.35
N ILE A 70 -14.87 -1.86 7.56
CA ILE A 70 -15.87 -0.81 7.87
C ILE A 70 -16.85 -0.66 6.70
N PHE A 71 -16.36 -0.64 5.46
CA PHE A 71 -17.23 -0.55 4.29
C PHE A 71 -18.12 -1.78 4.14
N TYR A 72 -17.59 -2.99 4.35
CA TYR A 72 -18.41 -4.20 4.35
C TYR A 72 -19.49 -4.18 5.43
N PHE A 73 -19.14 -3.74 6.65
CA PHE A 73 -20.09 -3.63 7.74
C PHE A 73 -21.17 -2.58 7.47
N LEU A 74 -20.80 -1.44 6.89
CA LEU A 74 -21.74 -0.39 6.52
C LEU A 74 -22.71 -0.85 5.41
N ALA A 75 -22.21 -1.54 4.39
CA ALA A 75 -23.04 -2.12 3.34
C ALA A 75 -24.05 -3.13 3.93
N PHE A 76 -23.59 -4.00 4.83
CA PHE A 76 -24.46 -4.93 5.54
C PHE A 76 -25.57 -4.23 6.35
N LEU A 77 -25.25 -3.14 7.06
CA LEU A 77 -26.25 -2.37 7.80
C LEU A 77 -27.29 -1.71 6.89
N LEU A 78 -26.88 -1.24 5.71
CA LEU A 78 -27.78 -0.67 4.72
C LEU A 78 -28.75 -1.70 4.14
N ASP A 79 -28.29 -2.93 3.91
CA ASP A 79 -29.12 -4.02 3.41
C ASP A 79 -30.17 -4.51 4.43
N LEU A 80 -30.00 -4.19 5.72
CA LEU A 80 -30.92 -4.57 6.80
C LEU A 80 -32.10 -3.59 6.96
N LEU A 81 -32.03 -2.41 6.36
CA LEU A 81 -32.91 -1.26 6.59
C LEU A 81 -33.98 -1.13 5.49
#